data_AF-A0A923NCN1-F1
#
_entry.id   AF-A0A923NCN1-F1
#
_cell.length_a   1.000
_cell.length_b   1.000
_cell.length_c   1.000
_cell.angle_alpha   90.00
_cell.angle_beta   90.00
_cell.angle_gamma   90.00
#
_symmetry.space_group_name_H-M   'P 1'
#
loop_
_entity.id
_entity.type
_entity.pdbx_description
1 polymer ?
#
loop_
_entity_poly.entity_id
_entity_poly.type
_entity_poly.pdbx_seq_one_letter_code
_entity_poly.pdbx_strand_id
1 'polypeptide(L)'
;MKFITEEDLRDLYKKQPFTDYDLKEGERLTPGARQFLVDRGVDMYDRNDPMAVLDAQKKEKAKAAQAAKTESSSGCRNGKKLCSRMKALHSLFLLTARDLLDTDLCLSQQLTGLSRQFAALGSVSEGKCEAVGLVCNACTGMNGENFSQCIGDCFEITEFHMQMPKGREMLLLDRLRSELECFSLDAQELIADEKLCQTLEARLNEIINTISQMICGAMGGKECQRKA
;
A
#
# COMPACT_ATOMS: atom_id res chain seq x y z
N MET A 1 4.83 49.60 -39.88
CA MET A 1 4.59 48.34 -39.14
C MET A 1 3.76 48.68 -37.92
N LYS A 2 2.61 48.03 -37.71
CA LYS A 2 1.76 48.27 -36.54
C LYS A 2 2.12 47.28 -35.45
N PHE A 3 2.27 47.77 -34.23
CA PHE A 3 2.51 46.93 -33.06
C PHE A 3 1.22 46.78 -32.29
N ILE A 4 0.86 45.53 -31.98
CA ILE A 4 -0.30 45.23 -31.14
C ILE A 4 0.21 45.14 -29.70
N THR A 5 -0.32 46.01 -28.86
CA THR A 5 0.02 46.08 -27.45
C THR A 5 -0.91 45.21 -26.61
N GLU A 6 -0.51 44.96 -25.37
CA GLU A 6 -1.34 44.24 -24.41
C GLU A 6 -2.67 44.96 -24.13
N GLU A 7 -2.64 46.29 -24.09
CA GLU A 7 -3.84 47.11 -23.85
C GLU A 7 -4.86 46.95 -24.97
N ASP A 8 -4.40 46.91 -26.23
CA ASP A 8 -5.26 46.65 -27.40
C ASP A 8 -5.98 45.30 -27.29
N LEU A 9 -5.26 44.25 -26.88
CA LEU A 9 -5.83 42.91 -26.69
C LEU A 9 -6.77 42.85 -25.47
N ARG A 10 -6.46 43.56 -24.39
CA ARG A 10 -7.33 43.67 -23.21
C ARG A 10 -8.66 44.33 -23.56
N ASP A 11 -8.63 45.37 -24.37
CA ASP A 11 -9.85 46.08 -24.79
C ASP A 11 -10.70 45.26 -25.75
N LEU A 12 -10.06 44.50 -26.66
CA LEU A 12 -10.76 43.54 -27.51
C LEU A 12 -11.40 42.42 -26.68
N TYR A 13 -10.65 41.86 -25.72
CA TYR A 13 -11.11 40.75 -24.87
C TYR A 13 -12.23 41.16 -23.91
N LYS A 14 -12.24 42.42 -23.44
CA LYS A 14 -13.33 42.98 -22.62
C LYS A 14 -14.62 43.17 -23.41
N LYS A 15 -14.53 43.50 -24.70
CA LYS A 15 -15.71 43.65 -25.57
C LYS A 15 -16.29 42.30 -25.92
N GLN A 16 -15.44 41.34 -26.26
CA GLN A 16 -15.84 39.96 -26.54
C GLN A 16 -14.67 39.01 -26.23
N PRO A 17 -14.83 38.06 -25.28
CA PRO A 17 -13.82 37.05 -25.05
C PRO A 17 -13.61 36.19 -26.31
N PHE A 18 -12.35 35.89 -26.63
CA PHE A 18 -11.97 35.06 -27.77
C PHE A 18 -11.00 33.96 -27.34
N THR A 19 -11.00 32.84 -28.06
CA THR A 19 -10.14 31.66 -27.82
C THR A 19 -9.01 31.54 -28.82
N ASP A 20 -9.10 32.27 -29.94
CA ASP A 20 -8.17 32.21 -31.05
C ASP A 20 -7.89 33.65 -31.53
N TYR A 21 -6.64 33.93 -31.90
CA TYR A 21 -6.22 35.27 -32.33
C TYR A 21 -5.28 35.22 -33.54
N ASP A 22 -5.78 35.65 -34.70
CA ASP A 22 -5.04 35.65 -35.96
C ASP A 22 -4.33 36.99 -36.20
N LEU A 23 -3.02 36.93 -36.42
CA LEU A 23 -2.18 38.09 -36.77
C LEU A 23 -2.23 38.36 -38.27
N LYS A 24 -2.61 39.59 -38.66
CA LYS A 24 -2.59 40.00 -40.07
C LYS A 24 -1.18 40.33 -40.55
N GLU A 25 -0.95 40.19 -41.85
CA GLU A 25 0.35 40.49 -42.48
C GLU A 25 0.76 41.96 -42.22
N GLY A 26 1.95 42.14 -41.63
CA GLY A 26 2.50 43.46 -41.30
C GLY A 26 2.25 43.95 -39.86
N GLU A 27 1.54 43.16 -39.04
CA GLU A 27 1.33 43.40 -37.61
C GLU A 27 2.28 42.57 -36.76
N ARG A 28 2.81 43.14 -35.67
CA ARG A 28 3.70 42.44 -34.73
C ARG A 28 3.21 42.60 -33.30
N LEU A 29 3.17 41.50 -32.57
CA LEU A 29 2.90 41.54 -31.13
C LEU A 29 4.09 42.11 -30.37
N THR A 30 3.79 42.99 -29.41
CA THR A 30 4.74 43.32 -28.35
C THR A 30 4.92 42.12 -27.40
N PRO A 31 6.03 42.04 -26.65
CA PRO A 31 6.24 40.97 -25.68
C PRO A 31 5.10 40.85 -24.65
N GLY A 32 4.57 41.98 -24.16
CA GLY A 32 3.42 41.99 -23.23
C GLY A 32 2.14 41.44 -23.86
N ALA A 33 1.85 41.80 -25.12
CA ALA A 33 0.70 41.26 -25.85
C ALA A 33 0.78 39.74 -26.04
N ARG A 34 1.97 39.22 -26.35
CA ARG A 34 2.21 37.77 -26.46
C ARG A 34 1.98 37.06 -25.13
N GLN A 35 2.51 37.61 -24.04
CA GLN A 35 2.35 37.02 -22.71
C GLN A 35 0.88 36.96 -22.29
N PHE A 36 0.12 38.03 -22.58
CA PHE A 36 -1.31 38.09 -22.29
C PHE A 36 -2.14 37.00 -23.00
N LEU A 37 -1.80 36.68 -24.26
CA LEU A 37 -2.47 35.59 -25.01
C LEU A 37 -2.13 34.21 -24.42
N VAL A 38 -0.86 33.99 -24.04
CA VAL A 38 -0.41 32.74 -23.39
C VAL A 38 -1.09 32.54 -22.04
N ASP A 39 -1.14 33.57 -21.20
CA ASP A 39 -1.75 33.50 -19.86
C ASP A 39 -3.25 33.21 -19.93
N ARG A 40 -3.91 33.62 -21.02
CA ARG A 40 -5.34 33.37 -21.30
C ARG A 40 -5.60 32.05 -22.04
N GLY A 41 -4.56 31.33 -22.41
CA GLY A 41 -4.67 30.08 -23.18
C GLY A 41 -5.24 30.28 -24.58
N VAL A 42 -5.07 31.47 -25.16
CA VAL A 42 -5.53 31.79 -26.53
C VAL A 42 -4.53 31.23 -27.53
N ASP A 43 -5.02 30.42 -28.48
CA ASP A 43 -4.17 29.80 -29.49
C ASP A 43 -3.73 30.85 -30.52
N MET A 44 -2.43 30.84 -30.84
CA MET A 44 -1.76 31.85 -31.68
C MET A 44 -1.29 31.28 -33.03
N TYR A 45 -1.59 30.02 -33.33
CA TYR A 45 -1.02 29.32 -34.48
C TYR A 45 -2.09 28.86 -35.46
N ASP A 46 -1.86 29.15 -36.74
CA ASP A 46 -2.66 28.63 -37.85
C ASP A 46 -2.53 27.09 -37.88
N ARG A 47 -3.68 26.40 -37.89
CA ARG A 47 -3.79 24.93 -37.79
C ARG A 47 -3.17 24.15 -38.96
N ASN A 48 -2.62 24.83 -39.96
CA ASN A 48 -2.04 24.21 -41.16
C ASN A 48 -0.50 24.18 -41.21
N ASP A 49 0.21 24.51 -40.12
CA ASP A 49 1.68 24.42 -40.11
C ASP A 49 2.19 22.99 -39.74
N PRO A 50 2.96 22.30 -40.61
CA PRO A 50 3.44 20.93 -40.39
C PRO A 50 4.36 20.76 -39.16
N MET A 51 4.80 21.85 -38.53
CA MET A 51 5.58 21.81 -37.28
C MET A 51 4.72 21.48 -36.04
N ALA A 52 3.40 21.69 -36.10
CA ALA A 52 2.46 21.40 -35.01
C ALA A 52 2.29 19.89 -34.73
N VAL A 53 2.49 19.04 -35.74
CA VAL A 53 2.39 17.58 -35.59
C VAL A 53 3.56 17.04 -34.76
N LEU A 54 4.75 17.65 -34.87
CA LEU A 54 5.95 17.23 -34.15
C LEU A 54 5.92 17.64 -32.67
N ASP A 55 5.35 18.81 -32.36
CA ASP A 55 5.22 19.28 -30.97
C ASP A 55 4.06 18.61 -30.21
N ALA A 56 2.97 18.24 -30.88
CA ALA A 56 1.92 17.39 -30.31
C ALA A 56 2.46 15.99 -29.95
N GLN A 57 3.26 15.38 -30.83
CA GLN A 57 3.91 14.09 -30.57
C GLN A 57 4.97 14.17 -29.46
N LYS A 58 5.69 15.30 -29.32
CA LYS A 58 6.61 15.53 -28.19
C LYS A 58 5.88 15.69 -26.86
N LYS A 59 4.76 16.41 -26.82
CA LYS A 59 3.92 16.55 -25.61
C LYS A 59 3.31 15.23 -25.17
N GLU A 60 2.85 14.39 -26.10
CA GLU A 60 2.37 13.04 -25.77
C GLU A 60 3.49 12.12 -25.28
N LYS A 61 4.67 12.11 -25.94
CA LYS A 61 5.83 11.34 -25.46
C LYS A 61 6.34 11.81 -24.10
N ALA A 62 6.29 13.11 -23.81
CA ALA A 62 6.64 13.66 -22.50
C ALA A 62 5.62 13.30 -21.41
N LYS A 63 4.31 13.31 -21.72
CA LYS A 63 3.26 12.82 -20.81
C LYS A 63 3.37 11.32 -20.55
N ALA A 64 3.63 10.51 -21.58
CA ALA A 64 3.85 9.07 -21.45
C ALA A 64 5.12 8.74 -20.64
N ALA A 65 6.21 9.51 -20.83
CA ALA A 65 7.44 9.34 -20.06
C ALA A 65 7.32 9.80 -18.60
N GLN A 66 6.47 10.79 -18.30
CA GLN A 66 6.14 11.20 -16.94
C GLN A 66 5.21 10.21 -16.24
N ALA A 67 4.21 9.66 -16.93
CA ALA A 67 3.37 8.58 -16.40
C ALA A 67 4.21 7.33 -16.05
N ALA A 68 5.10 6.90 -16.97
CA ALA A 68 5.99 5.75 -16.75
C ALA A 68 7.03 5.96 -15.63
N LYS A 69 7.52 7.20 -15.42
CA LYS A 69 8.40 7.53 -14.28
C LYS A 69 7.65 7.56 -12.94
N THR A 70 6.38 7.94 -12.95
CA THR A 70 5.57 8.01 -11.73
C THR A 70 5.20 6.60 -11.24
N GLU A 71 4.80 5.71 -12.15
CA GLU A 71 4.47 4.30 -11.86
C GLU A 71 5.69 3.44 -11.44
N SER A 72 6.85 3.63 -12.09
CA SER A 72 8.07 2.90 -11.70
C SER A 72 8.65 3.36 -10.35
N SER A 73 8.49 4.65 -10.00
CA SER A 73 8.94 5.16 -8.70
C SER A 73 8.03 4.75 -7.54
N SER A 74 6.71 4.65 -7.77
CA SER A 74 5.73 4.25 -6.75
C SER A 74 5.85 2.77 -6.40
N GLY A 75 6.01 1.88 -7.39
CA GLY A 75 6.25 0.45 -7.16
C GLY A 75 7.52 0.19 -6.34
N CYS A 76 8.62 0.89 -6.65
CA CYS A 76 9.87 0.81 -5.89
C CYS A 76 9.71 1.30 -4.44
N ARG A 77 8.89 2.33 -4.20
CA ARG A 77 8.62 2.86 -2.86
C ARG A 77 7.73 1.92 -2.05
N ASN A 78 6.69 1.34 -2.67
CA ASN A 78 5.77 0.41 -2.01
C ASN A 78 6.49 -0.87 -1.57
N GLY A 79 7.32 -1.46 -2.45
CA GLY A 79 8.13 -2.62 -2.11
C GLY A 79 9.08 -2.36 -0.92
N LYS A 80 9.70 -1.16 -0.86
CA LYS A 80 10.52 -0.75 0.29
C LYS A 80 9.72 -0.59 1.58
N LYS A 81 8.51 0.00 1.53
CA LYS A 81 7.63 0.14 2.71
C LYS A 81 7.21 -1.23 3.21
N LEU A 82 6.78 -2.13 2.31
CA LEU A 82 6.40 -3.50 2.63
C LEU A 82 7.57 -4.25 3.29
N CYS A 83 8.75 -4.24 2.66
CA CYS A 83 9.96 -4.88 3.21
C CYS A 83 10.32 -4.34 4.61
N SER A 84 10.17 -3.03 4.83
CA SER A 84 10.47 -2.41 6.13
C SER A 84 9.49 -2.86 7.22
N ARG A 85 8.19 -2.94 6.90
CA ARG A 85 7.17 -3.47 7.82
C ARG A 85 7.42 -4.94 8.15
N MET A 86 7.76 -5.76 7.15
CA MET A 86 8.13 -7.16 7.38
C MET A 86 9.35 -7.31 8.31
N LYS A 87 10.39 -6.48 8.14
CA LYS A 87 11.55 -6.50 9.04
C LYS A 87 11.20 -6.12 10.48
N ALA A 88 10.31 -5.14 10.66
CA ALA A 88 9.82 -4.74 11.97
C ALA A 88 9.05 -5.89 12.65
N LEU A 89 8.15 -6.56 11.92
CA LEU A 89 7.40 -7.71 12.40
C LEU A 89 8.29 -8.90 12.71
N HIS A 90 9.26 -9.21 11.84
CA HIS A 90 10.22 -10.28 12.11
C HIS A 90 11.02 -10.01 13.39
N SER A 91 11.40 -8.75 13.63
CA SER A 91 12.03 -8.35 14.90
C SER A 91 11.08 -8.52 16.08
N LEU A 92 9.80 -8.18 15.93
CA LEU A 92 8.78 -8.41 16.95
C LEU A 92 8.61 -9.90 17.27
N PHE A 93 8.56 -10.77 16.26
CA PHE A 93 8.57 -12.23 16.47
C PHE A 93 9.74 -12.69 17.34
N LEU A 94 10.96 -12.22 17.04
CA LEU A 94 12.16 -12.61 17.76
C LEU A 94 12.17 -12.08 19.19
N LEU A 95 11.74 -10.84 19.41
CA LEU A 95 11.60 -10.25 20.74
C LEU A 95 10.55 -11.01 21.56
N THR A 96 9.38 -11.26 20.99
CA THR A 96 8.32 -12.04 21.64
C THR A 96 8.81 -13.45 21.97
N ALA A 97 9.49 -14.14 21.04
CA ALA A 97 10.04 -15.47 21.29
C ALA A 97 11.11 -15.46 22.38
N ARG A 98 11.98 -14.44 22.43
CA ARG A 98 12.99 -14.26 23.47
C ARG A 98 12.35 -14.08 24.85
N ASP A 99 11.32 -13.26 24.92
CA ASP A 99 10.57 -12.98 26.14
C ASP A 99 9.82 -14.23 26.64
N LEU A 100 9.35 -15.08 25.72
CA LEU A 100 8.72 -16.36 26.05
C LEU A 100 9.75 -17.42 26.48
N LEU A 101 11.01 -17.35 26.03
CA LEU A 101 12.03 -18.34 26.45
C LEU A 101 12.21 -18.39 27.97
N ASP A 102 12.02 -17.24 28.64
CA ASP A 102 12.22 -17.13 30.08
C ASP A 102 11.03 -17.67 30.89
N THR A 103 9.84 -17.85 30.27
CA THR A 103 8.61 -18.24 30.97
C THR A 103 7.94 -19.51 30.43
N ASP A 104 7.95 -19.71 29.11
CA ASP A 104 7.37 -20.87 28.43
C ASP A 104 8.19 -21.26 27.18
N LEU A 105 9.14 -22.18 27.39
CA LEU A 105 10.02 -22.70 26.33
C LEU A 105 9.25 -23.32 25.15
N CYS A 106 8.13 -23.99 25.42
CA CYS A 106 7.34 -24.65 24.38
C CYS A 106 6.67 -23.61 23.47
N LEU A 107 6.02 -22.60 24.07
CA LEU A 107 5.44 -21.47 23.33
C LEU A 107 6.51 -20.73 22.53
N SER A 108 7.70 -20.50 23.10
CA SER A 108 8.80 -19.86 22.37
C SER A 108 9.26 -20.68 21.16
N GLN A 109 9.40 -22.00 21.29
CA GLN A 109 9.79 -22.87 20.17
C GLN A 109 8.74 -22.88 19.06
N GLN A 110 7.46 -22.96 19.41
CA GLN A 110 6.35 -22.85 18.46
C GLN A 110 6.39 -21.50 17.72
N LEU A 111 6.57 -20.40 18.46
CA LEU A 111 6.64 -19.06 17.89
C LEU A 111 7.86 -18.88 16.99
N THR A 112 8.99 -19.49 17.34
CA THR A 112 10.20 -19.49 16.50
C THR A 112 9.98 -20.26 15.20
N GLY A 113 9.16 -21.32 15.23
CA GLY A 113 8.66 -21.98 14.03
C GLY A 113 7.85 -21.05 13.13
N LEU A 114 6.88 -20.33 13.70
CA LEU A 114 6.07 -19.34 12.98
C LEU A 114 6.92 -18.19 12.42
N SER A 115 7.93 -17.72 13.16
CA SER A 115 8.85 -16.67 12.71
C SER A 115 9.59 -17.04 11.42
N ARG A 116 10.02 -18.31 11.28
CA ARG A 116 10.66 -18.79 10.05
C ARG A 116 9.67 -18.83 8.88
N GLN A 117 8.42 -19.22 9.14
CA GLN A 117 7.36 -19.25 8.14
C GLN A 117 7.01 -17.84 7.67
N PHE A 118 6.92 -16.87 8.60
CA PHE A 118 6.76 -15.47 8.27
C PHE A 118 7.93 -14.93 7.45
N ALA A 119 9.17 -15.27 7.81
CA ALA A 119 10.36 -14.85 7.05
C ALA A 119 10.35 -15.38 5.60
N ALA A 120 9.81 -16.58 5.37
CA ALA A 120 9.66 -17.14 4.02
C ALA A 120 8.70 -16.32 3.13
N LEU A 121 7.85 -15.47 3.70
CA LEU A 121 7.00 -14.54 2.96
C LEU A 121 7.78 -13.32 2.41
N GLY A 122 9.06 -13.15 2.77
CA GLY A 122 9.85 -11.95 2.43
C GLY A 122 9.97 -11.65 0.94
N SER A 123 9.86 -12.69 0.09
CA SER A 123 9.88 -12.57 -1.37
C SER A 123 8.68 -11.81 -1.95
N VAL A 124 7.65 -11.52 -1.15
CA VAL A 124 6.49 -10.73 -1.61
C VAL A 124 6.89 -9.30 -1.96
N SER A 125 7.92 -8.77 -1.31
CA SER A 125 8.50 -7.47 -1.69
C SER A 125 9.14 -7.45 -3.10
N GLU A 126 9.41 -8.64 -3.66
CA GLU A 126 9.92 -8.85 -5.02
C GLU A 126 8.83 -9.33 -5.99
N GLY A 127 7.57 -9.36 -5.55
CA GLY A 127 6.43 -9.78 -6.38
C GLY A 127 6.18 -11.28 -6.42
N LYS A 128 6.73 -12.06 -5.47
CA LYS A 128 6.57 -13.53 -5.43
C LYS A 128 6.13 -14.01 -4.06
N CYS A 129 5.41 -15.12 -3.98
CA CYS A 129 5.11 -15.78 -2.71
C CYS A 129 5.34 -17.28 -2.87
N GLU A 130 6.39 -17.80 -2.23
CA GLU A 130 6.78 -19.22 -2.32
C GLU A 130 6.56 -19.96 -0.99
N ALA A 131 6.00 -19.28 0.01
CA ALA A 131 5.77 -19.86 1.33
C ALA A 131 4.71 -20.97 1.25
N VAL A 132 5.08 -22.12 1.79
CA VAL A 132 4.19 -23.27 1.95
C VAL A 132 3.18 -22.97 3.06
N GLY A 133 1.95 -23.46 2.88
CA GLY A 133 0.92 -23.33 3.89
C GLY A 133 1.22 -24.07 5.18
N LEU A 134 0.68 -23.53 6.28
CA LEU A 134 0.74 -24.21 7.57
C LEU A 134 -0.25 -25.37 7.60
N VAL A 135 0.07 -26.38 8.42
CA VAL A 135 -0.85 -27.49 8.70
C VAL A 135 -1.90 -26.99 9.70
N CYS A 136 -3.17 -27.12 9.33
CA CYS A 136 -4.28 -26.80 10.22
C CYS A 136 -4.36 -27.81 11.36
N ASN A 137 -4.18 -27.34 12.60
CA ASN A 137 -4.52 -28.10 13.80
C ASN A 137 -5.95 -27.76 14.19
N ALA A 138 -6.93 -28.56 13.77
CA ALA A 138 -8.34 -28.22 13.96
C ALA A 138 -8.73 -28.08 15.45
N CYS A 139 -9.64 -27.15 15.74
CA CYS A 139 -10.29 -26.96 17.04
C CYS A 139 -11.78 -26.63 16.84
N THR A 140 -12.53 -26.44 17.93
CA THR A 140 -13.98 -26.16 17.85
C THR A 140 -14.34 -24.89 17.07
N GLY A 141 -13.42 -23.92 16.96
CA GLY A 141 -13.63 -22.68 16.22
C GLY A 141 -12.84 -22.56 14.91
N MET A 142 -12.12 -23.61 14.49
CA MET A 142 -11.19 -23.53 13.35
C MET A 142 -10.96 -24.90 12.70
N ASN A 143 -11.07 -24.96 11.39
CA ASN A 143 -10.93 -26.18 10.60
C ASN A 143 -10.17 -25.90 9.30
N GLY A 144 -9.98 -26.94 8.47
CA GLY A 144 -9.24 -26.81 7.21
C GLY A 144 -9.89 -25.88 6.17
N GLU A 145 -11.16 -25.52 6.33
CA GLU A 145 -11.89 -24.64 5.41
C GLU A 145 -11.67 -23.16 5.73
N ASN A 146 -11.58 -22.82 7.03
CA ASN A 146 -11.49 -21.43 7.49
C ASN A 146 -10.11 -21.03 8.04
N PHE A 147 -9.16 -21.98 8.18
CA PHE A 147 -7.84 -21.73 8.76
C PHE A 147 -7.01 -20.66 8.04
N SER A 148 -7.20 -20.49 6.73
CA SER A 148 -6.53 -19.46 5.93
C SER A 148 -7.36 -18.18 5.74
N GLN A 149 -8.49 -18.05 6.45
CA GLN A 149 -9.39 -16.91 6.35
C GLN A 149 -9.24 -15.98 7.55
N CYS A 150 -9.61 -14.71 7.36
CA CYS A 150 -9.75 -13.76 8.45
C CYS A 150 -11.04 -14.09 9.22
N ILE A 151 -10.88 -14.84 10.31
CA ILE A 151 -12.01 -15.24 11.16
C ILE A 151 -12.15 -14.36 12.41
N GLY A 152 -11.22 -13.43 12.63
CA GLY A 152 -11.18 -12.53 13.80
C GLY A 152 -10.74 -13.24 15.07
N ASP A 153 -11.01 -12.63 16.23
CA ASP A 153 -10.54 -13.13 17.52
C ASP A 153 -11.34 -14.30 18.08
N CYS A 154 -10.67 -15.20 18.79
CA CYS A 154 -11.36 -16.21 19.59
C CYS A 154 -12.13 -15.55 20.75
N PHE A 155 -11.56 -14.52 21.36
CA PHE A 155 -12.16 -13.75 22.45
C PHE A 155 -11.38 -12.45 22.61
N GLU A 156 -12.00 -11.46 23.25
CA GLU A 156 -11.36 -10.19 23.55
C GLU A 156 -10.36 -10.33 24.71
N ILE A 157 -9.13 -9.87 24.49
CA ILE A 157 -8.12 -9.76 25.55
C ILE A 157 -8.38 -8.48 26.35
N THR A 158 -8.43 -8.63 27.67
CA THR A 158 -8.84 -7.58 28.60
C THR A 158 -7.93 -7.55 29.84
N GLU A 159 -8.08 -6.55 30.70
CA GLU A 159 -7.34 -6.42 31.96
C GLU A 159 -7.46 -7.64 32.89
N PHE A 160 -8.55 -8.41 32.78
CA PHE A 160 -8.71 -9.67 33.51
C PHE A 160 -7.64 -10.69 33.10
N HIS A 161 -7.35 -10.77 31.80
CA HIS A 161 -6.38 -11.72 31.26
C HIS A 161 -4.95 -11.39 31.68
N MET A 162 -4.62 -10.11 31.89
CA MET A 162 -3.33 -9.68 32.43
C MET A 162 -3.04 -10.28 33.82
N GLN A 163 -4.07 -10.52 34.62
CA GLN A 163 -3.95 -11.03 35.99
C GLN A 163 -3.81 -12.56 36.06
N MET A 164 -4.02 -13.26 34.95
CA MET A 164 -3.97 -14.72 34.90
C MET A 164 -2.52 -15.25 34.96
N PRO A 165 -2.30 -16.52 35.35
CA PRO A 165 -0.95 -17.09 35.46
C PRO A 165 -0.11 -17.00 34.18
N LYS A 166 -0.75 -17.06 33.00
CA LYS A 166 -0.11 -16.88 31.68
C LYS A 166 -0.44 -15.53 31.03
N GLY A 167 -0.82 -14.53 31.82
CA GLY A 167 -1.27 -13.24 31.32
C GLY A 167 -0.22 -12.52 30.48
N ARG A 168 1.05 -12.62 30.86
CA ARG A 168 2.17 -12.02 30.09
C ARG A 168 2.32 -12.66 28.72
N GLU A 169 2.27 -13.98 28.65
CA GLU A 169 2.35 -14.76 27.41
C GLU A 169 1.18 -14.41 26.48
N MET A 170 -0.04 -14.34 27.03
CA MET A 170 -1.23 -13.97 26.27
C MET A 170 -1.08 -12.58 25.65
N LEU A 171 -0.65 -11.57 26.43
CA LEU A 171 -0.47 -10.20 25.95
C LEU A 171 0.65 -10.07 24.90
N LEU A 172 1.73 -10.82 25.08
CA LEU A 172 2.85 -10.87 24.13
C LEU A 172 2.43 -11.45 22.77
N LEU A 173 1.66 -12.54 22.80
CA LEU A 173 1.10 -13.17 21.60
C LEU A 173 0.04 -12.29 20.95
N ASP A 174 -0.84 -11.68 21.76
CA ASP A 174 -1.89 -10.80 21.29
C ASP A 174 -1.33 -9.57 20.58
N ARG A 175 -0.32 -8.90 21.17
CA ARG A 175 0.38 -7.79 20.51
C ARG A 175 0.93 -8.18 19.14
N LEU A 176 1.55 -9.34 19.04
CA LEU A 176 2.09 -9.83 17.77
C LEU A 176 0.98 -10.14 16.76
N ARG A 177 -0.12 -10.74 17.21
CA ARG A 177 -1.31 -11.00 16.41
C ARG A 177 -1.87 -9.69 15.82
N SER A 178 -2.10 -8.67 16.65
CA SER A 178 -2.63 -7.39 16.18
C SER A 178 -1.71 -6.69 15.18
N GLU A 179 -0.39 -6.75 15.38
CA GLU A 179 0.56 -6.15 14.44
C GLU A 179 0.56 -6.87 13.07
N LEU A 180 0.33 -8.20 13.06
CA LEU A 180 0.15 -8.96 11.82
C LEU A 180 -1.16 -8.60 11.10
N GLU A 181 -2.24 -8.37 11.83
CA GLU A 181 -3.51 -7.91 11.27
C GLU A 181 -3.37 -6.52 10.63
N CYS A 182 -2.74 -5.58 11.33
CA CYS A 182 -2.41 -4.27 10.76
C CYS A 182 -1.54 -4.40 9.50
N PHE A 183 -0.60 -5.34 9.48
CA PHE A 183 0.23 -5.58 8.30
C PHE A 183 -0.54 -6.19 7.14
N SER A 184 -1.56 -7.01 7.39
CA SER A 184 -2.43 -7.51 6.34
C SER A 184 -3.11 -6.36 5.59
N LEU A 185 -3.62 -5.37 6.34
CA LEU A 185 -4.21 -4.15 5.76
C LEU A 185 -3.17 -3.31 5.00
N ASP A 186 -1.98 -3.11 5.58
CA ASP A 186 -0.89 -2.43 4.88
C ASP A 186 -0.54 -3.14 3.56
N ALA A 187 -0.53 -4.48 3.53
CA ALA A 187 -0.19 -5.26 2.36
C ALA A 187 -1.23 -5.08 1.25
N GLN A 188 -2.52 -5.03 1.60
CA GLN A 188 -3.61 -4.75 0.65
C GLN A 188 -3.46 -3.39 -0.04
N GLU A 189 -2.97 -2.37 0.68
CA GLU A 189 -2.71 -1.05 0.10
C GLU A 189 -1.44 -1.00 -0.76
N LEU A 190 -0.44 -1.83 -0.44
CA LEU A 190 0.90 -1.74 -1.04
C LEU A 190 1.12 -2.69 -2.21
N ILE A 191 0.36 -3.78 -2.30
CA ILE A 191 0.48 -4.81 -3.33
C ILE A 191 -0.62 -4.61 -4.37
N ALA A 192 -0.25 -4.26 -5.59
CA ALA A 192 -1.19 -4.09 -6.70
C ALA A 192 -1.65 -5.42 -7.32
N ASP A 193 -0.83 -6.47 -7.23
CA ASP A 193 -1.19 -7.80 -7.73
C ASP A 193 -2.16 -8.48 -6.76
N GLU A 194 -3.43 -8.55 -7.16
CA GLU A 194 -4.51 -9.11 -6.36
C GLU A 194 -4.27 -10.58 -5.99
N LYS A 195 -3.72 -11.39 -6.90
CA LYS A 195 -3.46 -12.82 -6.63
C LYS A 195 -2.33 -13.00 -5.63
N LEU A 196 -1.28 -12.19 -5.77
CA LEU A 196 -0.17 -12.17 -4.82
C LEU A 196 -0.66 -11.70 -3.44
N CYS A 197 -1.50 -10.66 -3.41
CA CYS A 197 -2.10 -10.13 -2.19
C CYS A 197 -2.97 -11.19 -1.49
N GLN A 198 -3.89 -11.83 -2.21
CA GLN A 198 -4.73 -12.93 -1.69
C GLN A 198 -3.89 -14.09 -1.16
N THR A 199 -2.80 -14.45 -1.85
CA THR A 199 -1.89 -15.51 -1.41
C THR A 199 -1.16 -15.14 -0.13
N LEU A 200 -0.66 -13.90 -0.02
CA LEU A 200 -0.03 -13.41 1.20
C LEU A 200 -1.04 -13.37 2.35
N GLU A 201 -2.24 -12.84 2.12
CA GLU A 201 -3.31 -12.74 3.12
C GLU A 201 -3.68 -14.12 3.66
N ALA A 202 -3.84 -15.13 2.80
CA ALA A 202 -4.09 -16.50 3.23
C ALA A 202 -2.99 -17.03 4.17
N ARG A 203 -1.71 -16.79 3.83
CA ARG A 203 -0.56 -17.22 4.66
C ARG A 203 -0.46 -16.45 5.97
N LEU A 204 -0.75 -15.15 5.96
CA LEU A 204 -0.81 -14.34 7.18
C LEU A 204 -1.93 -14.82 8.10
N ASN A 205 -3.11 -15.11 7.56
CA ASN A 205 -4.23 -15.62 8.32
C ASN A 205 -3.90 -16.97 8.98
N GLU A 206 -3.22 -17.88 8.29
CA GLU A 206 -2.75 -19.14 8.90
C GLU A 206 -1.84 -18.90 10.12
N ILE A 207 -0.94 -17.92 10.03
CA ILE A 207 -0.05 -17.54 11.15
C ILE A 207 -0.86 -16.90 12.30
N ILE A 208 -1.72 -15.92 11.99
CA ILE A 208 -2.60 -15.23 12.94
C ILE A 208 -3.51 -16.23 13.68
N ASN A 209 -4.06 -17.18 12.95
CA ASN A 209 -4.93 -18.21 13.46
C ASN A 209 -4.16 -19.20 14.34
N THR A 210 -2.92 -19.54 13.98
CA THR A 210 -2.05 -20.34 14.86
C THR A 210 -1.72 -19.59 16.15
N ILE A 211 -1.42 -18.28 16.09
CA ILE A 211 -1.19 -17.45 17.29
C ILE A 211 -2.46 -17.39 18.16
N SER A 212 -3.63 -17.28 17.55
CA SER A 212 -4.92 -17.31 18.27
C SER A 212 -5.12 -18.63 19.02
N GLN A 213 -4.70 -19.75 18.45
CA GLN A 213 -4.70 -21.05 19.16
C GLN A 213 -3.70 -21.09 20.31
N MET A 214 -2.51 -20.50 20.14
CA MET A 214 -1.52 -20.36 21.22
C MET A 214 -2.09 -19.53 22.39
N ILE A 215 -2.81 -18.45 22.10
CA ILE A 215 -3.50 -17.61 23.09
C ILE A 215 -4.58 -18.41 23.83
N CYS A 216 -5.44 -19.14 23.11
CA CYS A 216 -6.43 -20.04 23.74
C CYS A 216 -5.77 -21.08 24.66
N GLY A 217 -4.66 -21.69 24.22
CA GLY A 217 -3.90 -22.64 25.02
C GLY A 217 -3.29 -22.01 26.27
N ALA A 218 -2.80 -20.77 26.17
CA ALA A 218 -2.28 -20.01 27.31
C ALA A 218 -3.36 -19.66 28.34
N MET A 219 -4.60 -19.37 27.90
CA MET A 219 -5.75 -19.17 28.79
C MET A 219 -6.06 -20.42 29.64
N GLY A 220 -5.72 -21.62 29.16
CA GLY A 220 -5.98 -22.89 29.86
C GLY A 220 -7.32 -23.53 29.53
N GLY A 221 -8.06 -23.02 28.54
CA GLY A 221 -9.26 -23.65 28.00
C GLY A 221 -8.93 -24.91 27.19
N LYS A 222 -9.73 -25.97 27.34
CA LYS A 222 -9.63 -27.19 26.49
C LYS A 222 -10.34 -27.04 25.16
N GLU A 223 -11.19 -26.03 25.03
CA GLU A 223 -11.99 -25.73 23.86
C GLU A 223 -11.72 -24.30 23.41
N CYS A 224 -11.83 -24.07 22.10
CA CYS A 224 -11.72 -22.73 21.54
C CYS A 224 -12.86 -21.86 22.08
N GLN A 225 -12.52 -20.66 22.56
CA GLN A 225 -13.50 -19.73 23.14
C GLN A 225 -14.20 -18.85 22.10
N ARG A 226 -13.96 -19.10 20.80
CA ARG A 226 -14.61 -18.41 19.69
C ARG A 226 -16.12 -18.55 19.83
N LYS A 227 -16.82 -17.42 19.93
CA LYS A 227 -18.28 -17.38 19.88
C LYS A 227 -18.72 -17.90 18.51
N ALA A 228 -19.60 -18.90 18.52
CA ALA A 228 -20.23 -19.45 17.32
C ALA A 228 -21.17 -18.43 16.67
#